data_AF-A0A1Q7KXB6-F1
#
_entry.id   AF-A0A1Q7KXB6-F1
#
_cell.length_a   1.000
_cell.length_b   1.000
_cell.length_c   1.000
_cell.angle_alpha   90.00
_cell.angle_beta   90.00
_cell.angle_gamma   90.00
#
_symmetry.space_group_name_H-M   'P 1'
#
loop_
_entity.id
_entity.type
_entity.pdbx_description
1 polymer ?
#
loop_
_entity_poly.entity_id
_entity_poly.type
_entity_poly.pdbx_seq_one_letter_code
_entity_poly.pdbx_strand_id
1 'polypeptide(L)' 'MFSREKAYGYRLNIPAGTSVRFEPGDTKEVELTEYGGLKIVHGFNGLVNGKLITRKQTALKKMRKKGFKDSDQK' A
#
# COMPACT_ATOMS: atom_id res chain seq x y z
N MET A 1 -5.20 -9.73 -6.53
CA MET A 1 -5.34 -8.25 -6.69
C MET A 1 -6.02 -7.72 -5.44
N PHE A 2 -5.83 -6.45 -5.08
CA PHE A 2 -6.44 -5.86 -3.89
C PHE A 2 -6.67 -4.35 -4.08
N SER A 3 -7.51 -3.75 -3.23
CA SER A 3 -7.81 -2.31 -3.27
C SER A 3 -6.61 -1.51 -2.79
N ARG A 4 -5.94 -0.85 -3.73
CA ARG A 4 -4.76 -0.04 -3.44
C ARG A 4 -5.10 1.23 -2.68
N GLU A 5 -6.29 1.77 -2.92
CA GLU A 5 -6.74 2.96 -2.21
C GLU A 5 -7.00 2.66 -0.73
N LYS A 6 -7.65 1.53 -0.41
CA LYS A 6 -7.88 1.12 0.99
C LYS A 6 -6.58 0.80 1.72
N ALA A 7 -5.57 0.28 1.02
CA ALA A 7 -4.27 -0.04 1.60
C ALA A 7 -3.32 1.18 1.76
N TYR A 8 -3.69 2.36 1.27
CA TYR A 8 -2.81 3.53 1.30
C TYR A 8 -2.55 4.02 2.74
N GLY A 9 -1.28 4.05 3.15
CA GLY A 9 -0.89 4.51 4.48
C GLY A 9 -0.97 3.45 5.58
N TYR A 10 -1.08 2.18 5.18
CA TYR A 10 -1.10 1.03 6.08
C TYR A 10 0.11 0.11 5.87
N ARG A 11 0.36 -0.75 6.85
CA ARG A 11 1.26 -1.90 6.80
C ARG A 11 0.56 -3.15 7.32
N LEU A 12 1.15 -4.33 7.10
CA LEU A 12 0.64 -5.59 7.66
C LEU A 12 0.60 -5.50 9.19
N ASN A 13 -0.54 -5.90 9.77
CA ASN A 13 -0.71 -6.05 11.21
C ASN A 13 -0.22 -7.43 11.66
N ILE A 14 1.09 -7.62 11.63
CA ILE A 14 1.78 -8.87 12.04
C ILE A 14 2.97 -8.53 12.94
N PRO A 15 3.53 -9.51 13.68
CA PRO A 15 4.71 -9.30 14.50
C PRO A 15 5.86 -8.66 13.71
N ALA A 16 6.57 -7.73 14.36
CA ALA A 16 7.65 -7.00 13.72
C ALA A 16 8.74 -7.96 13.21
N GLY A 17 9.25 -7.71 12.00
CA GLY A 17 10.27 -8.55 11.36
C GLY A 17 9.74 -9.78 10.63
N THR A 18 8.44 -10.05 10.67
CA THR A 18 7.81 -11.17 9.94
C THR A 18 7.21 -10.74 8.59
N SER A 19 6.69 -11.70 7.82
CA SER A 19 6.12 -11.46 6.49
C SER A 19 4.95 -12.40 6.17
N VAL A 20 4.14 -12.02 5.17
CA VAL A 20 3.09 -12.87 4.60
C VAL A 20 3.50 -13.28 3.19
N ARG A 21 3.45 -14.59 2.90
CA ARG A 21 3.77 -15.15 1.59
C ARG A 21 2.50 -15.41 0.79
N PHE A 22 2.51 -14.96 -0.47
CA PHE A 22 1.47 -15.23 -1.46
C PHE A 22 2.09 -16.10 -2.56
N GLU A 23 1.60 -17.33 -2.71
CA GLU A 23 2.02 -18.20 -3.81
C GLU A 23 1.36 -17.77 -5.14
N PRO A 24 1.87 -18.21 -6.30
CA PRO A 24 1.18 -18.00 -7.57
C PRO A 24 -0.26 -18.53 -7.51
N GLY A 25 -1.24 -17.65 -7.75
CA GLY A 25 -2.68 -17.97 -7.70
C GLY A 25 -3.33 -17.86 -6.32
N ASP A 26 -2.54 -17.60 -5.27
CA ASP A 26 -3.03 -17.51 -3.90
C ASP A 26 -3.85 -16.23 -3.66
N THR A 27 -4.86 -16.35 -2.81
CA THR A 27 -5.70 -15.23 -2.35
C THR A 27 -5.88 -15.37 -0.84
N LYS A 28 -5.40 -14.37 -0.10
CA LYS A 28 -5.51 -14.31 1.36
C LYS A 28 -6.09 -12.98 1.78
N GLU A 29 -6.96 -13.02 2.78
CA GLU A 29 -7.33 -11.84 3.54
C GLU A 29 -6.20 -11.52 4.52
N VAL A 30 -5.84 -10.25 4.61
CA VAL A 30 -4.77 -9.77 5.50
C VAL A 30 -5.24 -8.56 6.26
N GLU A 31 -4.88 -8.52 7.54
CA GLU A 31 -5.17 -7.38 8.38
C GLU A 31 -4.10 -6.30 8.22
N LEU A 32 -4.56 -5.06 8.14
CA LEU A 32 -3.72 -3.89 7.96
C LEU A 32 -3.87 -2.95 9.15
N THR A 33 -2.75 -2.36 9.57
CA THR A 33 -2.74 -1.29 10.59
C THR A 33 -2.07 -0.04 10.03
N GLU A 34 -2.51 1.13 10.48
CA GLU A 34 -1.98 2.40 10.00
C GLU A 34 -0.52 2.58 10.37
N TYR A 35 0.23 3.29 9.54
CA TYR A 35 1.53 3.80 9.99
C TYR A 35 1.33 4.76 11.17
N GLY A 36 2.12 4.57 12.23
CA GLY A 36 2.20 5.50 13.35
C GLY A 36 3.09 6.71 13.09
N GLY A 37 3.36 7.49 14.15
CA GLY A 37 4.26 8.63 14.11
C GLY A 37 3.80 9.74 13.15
N LEU A 38 4.76 10.40 12.48
CA LEU A 38 4.49 11.53 11.59
C LEU A 38 3.77 11.17 10.28
N LYS A 39 3.59 9.87 9.99
CA LYS A 39 2.95 9.37 8.76
C LYS A 39 3.61 9.93 7.48
N ILE A 40 4.93 9.92 7.45
CA ILE A 40 5.76 10.33 6.31
C ILE A 40 6.44 9.09 5.73
N VAL A 41 6.26 8.84 4.43
CA VAL A 41 6.75 7.63 3.75
C VAL A 41 7.73 7.99 2.64
N HIS A 42 8.93 7.42 2.69
CA HIS A 42 10.01 7.59 1.71
C HIS A 42 10.46 6.24 1.14
N GLY A 43 10.94 6.22 -0.11
CA GLY A 43 11.46 5.01 -0.75
C GLY A 43 10.36 4.15 -1.39
N PHE A 44 10.36 2.84 -1.11
CA PHE A 44 9.48 1.84 -1.72
C PHE A 44 9.47 1.98 -3.27
N ASN A 45 8.30 2.03 -3.90
CA ASN A 45 8.18 2.26 -5.34
C ASN A 45 8.19 3.76 -5.76
N GLY A 46 8.60 4.65 -4.85
CA GLY A 46 8.66 6.10 -5.07
C GLY A 46 7.29 6.75 -5.30
N LEU A 47 6.21 6.14 -4.82
CA LEU A 47 4.84 6.60 -5.05
C LEU A 47 4.48 7.82 -4.18
N VAL A 48 4.90 7.81 -2.91
CA VAL A 48 4.53 8.83 -1.93
C VAL A 48 5.63 9.88 -1.76
N ASN A 49 6.80 9.46 -1.24
CA ASN A 49 7.95 10.33 -0.93
C ASN A 49 7.53 11.63 -0.20
N GLY A 50 6.84 11.48 0.93
CA GLY A 50 6.36 12.58 1.74
C GLY A 50 5.22 12.20 2.69
N LYS A 51 4.54 13.23 3.23
CA LYS A 51 3.45 13.07 4.20
C LYS A 51 2.22 12.44 3.55
N LEU A 52 1.67 11.40 4.18
CA LEU A 52 0.57 10.60 3.61
C LEU A 52 -0.67 11.43 3.29
N ILE A 53 -1.04 12.36 4.18
CA ILE A 53 -2.27 13.15 4.07
C ILE A 53 -2.30 14.06 2.83
N THR A 54 -1.15 14.65 2.47
CA THR A 54 -1.07 15.59 1.34
C THR A 54 -0.79 14.88 0.01
N ARG A 55 -0.25 13.65 0.04
CA ARG A 55 0.23 12.97 -1.16
C ARG A 55 -0.73 11.93 -1.74
N LYS A 56 -1.84 11.58 -1.06
CA LYS A 56 -2.75 10.47 -1.45
C LYS A 56 -3.11 10.48 -2.93
N GLN A 57 -3.70 11.56 -3.44
CA GLN A 57 -4.14 11.63 -4.84
C GLN A 57 -2.97 11.51 -5.83
N THR A 58 -1.85 12.18 -5.55
CA THR A 58 -0.66 12.11 -6.42
C THR A 58 -0.05 10.71 -6.44
N ALA A 59 -0.06 10.01 -5.30
CA ALA A 59 0.43 8.64 -5.20
C ALA A 59 -0.47 7.67 -5.99
N LEU A 60 -1.80 7.78 -5.88
CA LEU A 60 -2.74 6.94 -6.64
C LEU A 60 -2.64 7.19 -8.15
N LYS A 61 -2.47 8.45 -8.59
CA LYS A 61 -2.22 8.77 -10.01
C LYS A 61 -0.92 8.14 -10.51
N LYS A 62 0.18 8.27 -9.76
CA LYS A 62 1.48 7.65 -10.10
C LYS A 62 1.41 6.13 -10.15
N MET A 63 0.70 5.53 -9.21
CA MET A 63 0.48 4.09 -9.13
C MET A 63 -0.19 3.56 -10.41
N ARG A 64 -1.30 4.20 -10.82
CA ARG A 64 -2.01 3.86 -12.07
C ARG A 64 -1.11 4.02 -13.29
N LYS A 65 -0.38 5.13 -13.39
CA LYS A 65 0.58 5.38 -14.48
C LYS A 65 1.69 4.32 -14.55
N LYS A 66 2.13 3.77 -13.41
CA LYS A 66 3.15 2.73 -13.34
C LYS A 66 2.61 1.30 -13.53
N GLY A 67 1.30 1.12 -13.76
CA GLY A 67 0.72 -0.19 -14.07
C GLY A 67 0.54 -1.14 -12.87
N PHE A 68 0.49 -0.62 -11.64
CA PHE A 68 0.16 -1.46 -10.48
C PHE A 68 -1.30 -1.91 -10.57
N LYS A 69 -1.52 -3.22 -10.58
CA LYS A 69 -2.86 -3.81 -10.58
C LYS A 69 -3.63 -3.45 -9.30
N ASP A 70 -4.90 -3.11 -9.47
CA ASP A 70 -5.82 -2.63 -8.45
C ASP A 70 -7.20 -3.28 -8.66
N SER A 71 -7.91 -3.63 -7.59
CA SER A 71 -9.25 -4.23 -7.71
C SER A 71 -10.35 -3.22 -8.02
N ASP A 72 -10.10 -1.94 -7.78
CA ASP A 72 -11.12 -0.88 -7.88
C ASP A 72 -11.22 -0.30 -9.31
N GLN A 73 -10.46 -0.86 -10.26
CA GLN A 73 -10.60 -0.61 -11.68
C GLN A 73 -11.43 -1.74 -12.29
N LYS A 74 -12.71 -1.47 -12.52
CA LYS A 74 -13.54 -2.28 -13.42
C LYS A 74 -13.26 -1.85 -14.86
#